data_AF-A0A7J2LZN4-F1
#
_entry.id   AF-A0A7J2LZN4-F1
#
_cell.length_a   1.000
_cell.length_b   1.000
_cell.length_c   1.000
_cell.angle_alpha   90.00
_cell.angle_beta   90.00
_cell.angle_gamma   90.00
#
_symmetry.space_group_name_H-M   'P 1'
#
loop_
_entity.id
_entity.type
_entity.pdbx_description
1 polymer ?
#
loop_
_entity_poly.entity_id
_entity_poly.type
_entity_poly.pdbx_seq_one_letter_code
_entity_poly.pdbx_strand_id
1 'polypeptide(L)'
;MKMEEKLDEILKNSKGAWYSIPGEAINELRVHAEENELFRNEEIFGYTARLIEEQHKRGKSALIAFDGFVGTRMNEIISKIEDELESPINIEFLDFSTCFKSASEINEIIRPYLDADPEWGRVYRGRPKDLLDLKRLEEIRKYCVSIKRGKHSSKVVVIYGAFSAVPPLRRLYDSIFYVDITIEELFRRLRETGKVYALGSRRDDASPLDPKRLFYVDYVLLRKHKKYLIKYIDWYIIDGEQQYMMISSSLLNKICSDLADGPIRPKPFYIPGVWGGEWLKALKPKLKEILLSPKVPVSWEIDMVDILQSVRVSVDGVILEMPFLT
;
A
#
# COMPACT_ATOMS: atom_id res chain seq x y z
N MET A 1 -12.14 41.33 -13.81
CA MET A 1 -11.38 40.12 -13.50
C MET A 1 -11.79 39.59 -12.12
N LYS A 2 -13.04 39.15 -11.90
CA LYS A 2 -13.71 39.48 -10.61
C LYS A 2 -14.41 38.40 -9.78
N MET A 3 -14.86 37.25 -10.27
CA MET A 3 -15.30 36.17 -9.38
C MET A 3 -15.37 34.81 -10.06
N GLU A 4 -15.87 34.77 -11.30
CA GLU A 4 -15.94 33.54 -12.11
C GLU A 4 -14.55 33.00 -12.45
N GLU A 5 -13.64 33.85 -12.92
CA GLU A 5 -12.23 33.45 -13.16
C GLU A 5 -11.54 32.88 -11.90
N LYS A 6 -11.92 33.35 -10.71
CA LYS A 6 -11.40 32.79 -9.44
C LYS A 6 -12.01 31.42 -9.13
N LEU A 7 -13.29 31.21 -9.42
CA LEU A 7 -13.93 29.91 -9.19
C LEU A 7 -13.44 28.87 -10.20
N ASP A 8 -13.25 29.25 -11.46
CA ASP A 8 -12.70 28.37 -12.50
C ASP A 8 -11.28 27.93 -12.18
N GLU A 9 -10.44 28.85 -11.69
CA GLU A 9 -9.09 28.53 -11.21
C GLU A 9 -9.12 27.58 -10.01
N ILE A 10 -10.00 27.82 -9.04
CA ILE A 10 -10.17 26.92 -7.88
C ILE A 10 -10.70 25.55 -8.31
N LEU A 11 -11.66 25.48 -9.25
CA LEU A 11 -12.19 24.23 -9.79
C LEU A 11 -11.13 23.46 -10.57
N LYS A 12 -10.28 24.16 -11.32
CA LYS A 12 -9.12 23.56 -12.01
C LYS A 12 -8.14 22.95 -11.00
N ASN A 13 -7.88 23.64 -9.89
CA ASN A 13 -7.02 23.15 -8.80
C ASN A 13 -7.68 22.06 -7.95
N SER A 14 -9.02 21.96 -7.99
CA SER A 14 -9.80 20.93 -7.31
C SER A 14 -10.05 19.68 -8.16
N LYS A 15 -9.68 19.71 -9.44
CA LYS A 15 -9.96 18.61 -10.39
C LYS A 15 -9.19 17.35 -9.96
N GLY A 16 -9.92 16.27 -9.71
CA GLY A 16 -9.34 15.00 -9.27
C GLY A 16 -8.91 14.98 -7.80
N ALA A 17 -9.28 15.99 -7.01
CA ALA A 17 -9.16 15.97 -5.56
C ALA A 17 -10.31 15.17 -4.94
N TRP A 18 -9.98 14.34 -3.95
CA TRP A 18 -10.93 13.63 -3.11
C TRP A 18 -10.78 14.16 -1.69
N TYR A 19 -11.90 14.51 -1.07
CA TYR A 19 -11.93 14.97 0.31
C TYR A 19 -12.61 13.92 1.17
N SER A 20 -12.17 13.79 2.42
CA SER A 20 -12.88 13.01 3.43
C SER A 20 -13.01 13.85 4.69
N ILE A 21 -14.15 13.76 5.38
CA ILE A 21 -14.35 14.49 6.63
C ILE A 21 -13.56 13.76 7.74
N PRO A 22 -12.71 14.46 8.51
CA PRO A 22 -12.02 13.87 9.64
C PRO A 22 -13.01 13.33 10.68
N GLY A 23 -12.82 12.08 11.09
CA GLY A 23 -13.66 11.39 12.06
C GLY A 23 -14.98 10.84 11.52
N GLU A 24 -15.27 10.99 10.22
CA GLU A 24 -16.46 10.36 9.62
C GLU A 24 -16.21 8.88 9.29
N ALA A 25 -17.28 8.09 9.40
CA ALA A 25 -17.34 6.67 9.04
C ALA A 25 -16.29 5.80 9.73
N ILE A 26 -16.08 6.06 11.02
CA ILE A 26 -15.32 5.17 11.90
C ILE A 26 -16.24 4.01 12.31
N ASN A 27 -15.81 2.80 12.02
CA ASN A 27 -16.47 1.58 12.45
C ASN A 27 -15.90 1.22 13.83
N GLU A 28 -16.72 1.32 14.87
CA GLU A 28 -16.34 0.96 16.23
C GLU A 28 -16.39 -0.56 16.38
N LEU A 29 -15.22 -1.17 16.65
CA LEU A 29 -15.10 -2.62 16.75
C LEU A 29 -15.17 -3.07 18.21
N ARG A 30 -15.55 -4.34 18.42
CA ARG A 30 -15.45 -5.01 19.74
C ARG A 30 -14.13 -5.76 19.90
N VAL A 31 -13.11 -5.33 19.17
CA VAL A 31 -11.80 -5.95 19.09
C VAL A 31 -10.82 -5.15 19.95
N HIS A 32 -10.04 -5.86 20.75
CA HIS A 32 -8.95 -5.32 21.54
C HIS A 32 -7.62 -5.85 21.02
N ALA A 33 -6.60 -4.99 20.98
CA ALA A 33 -5.24 -5.37 20.67
C ALA A 33 -4.60 -6.04 21.89
N GLU A 34 -3.97 -7.20 21.70
CA GLU A 34 -3.11 -7.78 22.73
C GLU A 34 -1.77 -7.04 22.80
N GLU A 35 -0.98 -7.34 23.83
CA GLU A 35 0.38 -6.80 23.95
C GLU A 35 1.19 -7.12 22.69
N ASN A 36 1.89 -6.13 22.14
CA ASN A 36 2.68 -6.25 20.93
C ASN A 36 1.88 -6.60 19.66
N GLU A 37 0.57 -6.31 19.58
CA GLU A 37 -0.21 -6.49 18.35
C GLU A 37 -0.45 -5.21 17.53
N LEU A 38 -0.24 -4.02 18.12
CA LEU A 38 -0.47 -2.72 17.47
C LEU A 38 0.66 -1.75 17.81
N PHE A 39 1.28 -1.18 16.78
CA PHE A 39 2.40 -0.24 16.89
C PHE A 39 2.19 1.00 16.03
N ARG A 40 2.77 2.13 16.44
CA ARG A 40 2.64 3.40 15.72
C ARG A 40 3.99 4.06 15.49
N ASN A 41 4.18 4.58 14.28
CA ASN A 41 5.34 5.38 13.90
C ASN A 41 6.67 4.73 14.29
N GLU A 42 7.51 5.42 15.06
CA GLU A 42 8.86 4.97 15.43
C GLU A 42 8.86 3.63 16.19
N GLU A 43 7.78 3.30 16.92
CA GLU A 43 7.64 2.01 17.61
C GLU A 43 7.72 0.83 16.64
N ILE A 44 7.26 1.03 15.40
CA ILE A 44 7.27 0.01 14.34
C ILE A 44 8.70 -0.35 13.99
N PHE A 45 9.56 0.65 13.80
CA PHE A 45 10.94 0.44 13.34
C PHE A 45 11.76 -0.21 14.45
N GLY A 46 11.71 0.33 15.68
CA GLY A 46 12.41 -0.26 16.82
C GLY A 46 11.91 -1.65 17.21
N TYR A 47 10.62 -1.94 17.09
CA TYR A 47 10.11 -3.30 17.29
C TYR A 47 10.57 -4.26 16.19
N THR A 48 10.53 -3.84 14.93
CA THR A 48 10.95 -4.65 13.79
C THR A 48 12.45 -4.93 13.81
N ALA A 49 13.27 -3.94 14.18
CA ALA A 49 14.71 -4.10 14.39
C ALA A 49 15.00 -5.13 15.49
N ARG A 50 14.30 -5.05 16.63
CA ARG A 50 14.40 -6.07 17.70
C ARG A 50 14.01 -7.47 17.22
N LEU A 51 12.93 -7.61 16.44
CA LEU A 51 12.55 -8.90 15.86
C LEU A 51 13.65 -9.47 14.96
N ILE A 52 14.29 -8.62 14.13
CA ILE A 52 15.41 -8.99 13.27
C ILE A 52 16.61 -9.46 14.11
N GLU A 53 16.96 -8.71 15.16
CA GLU A 53 18.05 -9.02 16.08
C GLU A 53 17.84 -10.33 16.84
N GLU A 54 16.63 -10.59 17.30
CA GLU A 54 16.30 -11.83 18.02
C GLU A 54 16.53 -13.05 17.13
N GLN A 55 16.20 -12.96 15.83
CA GLN A 55 16.48 -14.04 14.88
C GLN A 55 17.99 -14.25 14.72
N HIS A 56 18.76 -13.17 14.64
CA HIS A 56 20.22 -13.23 14.59
C HIS A 56 20.82 -13.85 15.85
N LYS A 57 20.39 -13.40 17.04
CA LYS A 57 20.86 -13.88 18.37
C LYS A 57 20.61 -15.38 18.57
N ARG A 58 19.59 -15.96 17.92
CA ARG A 58 19.33 -17.41 17.94
C ARG A 58 20.34 -18.25 17.15
N GLY A 59 21.31 -17.63 16.48
CA GLY A 59 22.37 -18.32 15.72
C GLY A 59 21.87 -19.01 14.45
N LYS A 60 20.66 -18.65 13.99
CA LYS A 60 20.01 -19.20 12.80
C LYS A 60 19.98 -18.15 11.70
N SER A 61 20.07 -18.62 10.45
CA SER A 61 19.78 -17.74 9.33
C SER A 61 18.29 -17.42 9.27
N ALA A 62 17.96 -16.21 8.83
CA ALA A 62 16.59 -15.74 8.71
C ALA A 62 16.37 -15.09 7.35
N LEU A 63 15.18 -15.34 6.79
CA LEU A 63 14.70 -14.70 5.57
C LEU A 63 13.42 -13.93 5.92
N ILE A 64 13.42 -12.63 5.69
CA ILE A 64 12.29 -11.75 6.01
C ILE A 64 11.84 -11.06 4.73
N ALA A 65 10.53 -11.03 4.49
CA ALA A 65 9.95 -10.31 3.35
C ALA A 65 9.27 -9.02 3.80
N PHE A 66 9.51 -7.93 3.07
CA PHE A 66 8.65 -6.75 3.06
C PHE A 66 8.01 -6.65 1.68
N ASP A 67 6.86 -7.27 1.52
CA ASP A 67 6.05 -7.12 0.31
C ASP A 67 5.15 -5.90 0.47
N GLY A 68 4.60 -5.38 -0.62
CA GLY A 68 3.72 -4.24 -0.51
C GLY A 68 3.10 -3.76 -1.80
N PHE A 69 2.23 -2.78 -1.64
CA PHE A 69 1.56 -2.10 -2.74
C PHE A 69 2.48 -1.03 -3.37
N VAL A 70 2.26 -0.70 -4.65
CA VAL A 70 2.98 0.41 -5.30
C VAL A 70 2.61 1.75 -4.65
N GLY A 71 3.55 2.70 -4.65
CA GLY A 71 3.34 4.02 -4.03
C GLY A 71 3.48 4.04 -2.50
N THR A 72 3.71 2.90 -1.86
CA THR A 72 4.17 2.84 -0.47
C THR A 72 5.58 3.44 -0.33
N ARG A 73 5.90 3.98 0.83
CA ARG A 73 7.22 4.46 1.25
C ARG A 73 8.12 3.31 1.69
N MET A 74 8.12 2.22 0.92
CA MET A 74 8.86 0.99 1.23
C MET A 74 10.33 1.27 1.55
N ASN A 75 11.02 2.03 0.69
CA ASN A 75 12.44 2.34 0.89
C ASN A 75 12.69 3.16 2.17
N GLU A 76 11.77 4.07 2.54
CA GLU A 76 11.87 4.83 3.79
C GLU A 76 11.70 3.90 5.00
N ILE A 77 10.70 3.00 4.95
CA ILE A 77 10.46 2.02 6.01
C ILE A 77 11.70 1.13 6.20
N ILE A 78 12.28 0.62 5.12
CA ILE A 78 13.49 -0.21 5.18
C ILE A 78 14.68 0.59 5.74
N SER A 79 14.89 1.83 5.28
CA SER A 79 15.96 2.70 5.80
C SER A 79 15.81 2.97 7.29
N LYS A 80 14.60 3.28 7.77
CA LYS A 80 14.36 3.53 9.20
C LYS A 80 14.54 2.28 10.05
N ILE A 81 14.18 1.10 9.52
CA ILE A 81 14.48 -0.17 10.21
C ILE A 81 15.99 -0.37 10.27
N GLU A 82 16.72 -0.11 9.18
CA GLU A 82 18.18 -0.23 9.14
C GLU A 82 18.87 0.70 10.14
N ASP A 83 18.38 1.93 10.28
CA ASP A 83 18.89 2.93 11.24
C ASP A 83 18.69 2.50 12.72
N GLU A 84 17.67 1.68 13.01
CA GLU A 84 17.36 1.18 14.35
C GLU A 84 18.13 -0.10 14.73
N LEU A 85 18.86 -0.73 13.81
CA LEU A 85 19.61 -1.96 14.09
C LEU A 85 20.90 -1.69 14.88
N GLU A 86 21.16 -2.50 15.92
CA GLU A 86 22.45 -2.48 16.60
C GLU A 86 23.58 -3.05 15.72
N SER A 87 24.76 -2.40 15.69
CA SER A 87 25.98 -3.01 15.13
C SER A 87 26.49 -4.10 16.09
N PRO A 88 26.72 -5.37 15.69
CA PRO A 88 27.11 -5.90 14.37
C PRO A 88 26.26 -7.10 13.89
N ILE A 89 25.09 -6.86 13.29
CA ILE A 89 24.27 -7.93 12.67
C ILE A 89 24.77 -8.23 11.26
N ASN A 90 24.90 -9.50 10.90
CA ASN A 90 25.14 -9.94 9.52
C ASN A 90 23.83 -9.89 8.72
N ILE A 91 23.43 -8.69 8.29
CA ILE A 91 22.20 -8.44 7.54
C ILE A 91 22.50 -8.02 6.09
N GLU A 92 21.62 -8.44 5.18
CA GLU A 92 21.63 -8.03 3.78
C GLU A 92 20.22 -7.63 3.34
N PHE A 93 20.11 -6.49 2.68
CA PHE A 93 18.86 -6.00 2.10
C PHE A 93 18.87 -6.18 0.57
N LEU A 94 17.86 -6.88 0.04
CA LEU A 94 17.72 -7.16 -1.40
C LEU A 94 16.45 -6.49 -1.94
N ASP A 95 16.63 -5.59 -2.90
CA ASP A 95 15.53 -4.98 -3.65
C ASP A 95 14.96 -5.96 -4.68
N PHE A 96 13.72 -6.39 -4.47
CA PHE A 96 13.00 -7.31 -5.35
C PHE A 96 12.65 -6.70 -6.72
N SER A 97 12.71 -5.37 -6.89
CA SER A 97 12.51 -4.71 -8.18
C SER A 97 13.44 -5.28 -9.26
N THR A 98 14.62 -5.76 -8.85
CA THR A 98 15.62 -6.41 -9.71
C THR A 98 15.14 -7.72 -10.34
N CYS A 99 14.09 -8.37 -9.82
CA CYS A 99 13.47 -9.58 -10.36
C CYS A 99 12.39 -9.33 -11.42
N PHE A 100 12.02 -8.09 -11.70
CA PHE A 100 11.13 -7.78 -12.81
C PHE A 100 11.80 -7.97 -14.19
N LYS A 101 11.02 -7.94 -15.26
CA LYS A 101 11.56 -7.66 -16.60
C LYS A 101 11.96 -6.18 -16.71
N SER A 102 12.64 -5.79 -17.78
CA SER A 102 12.87 -4.37 -18.06
C SER A 102 11.54 -3.63 -18.30
N ALA A 103 11.53 -2.31 -18.15
CA ALA A 103 10.36 -1.48 -18.42
C ALA A 103 9.90 -1.63 -19.88
N SER A 104 10.83 -1.78 -20.84
CA SER A 104 10.49 -2.02 -22.25
C SER A 104 9.73 -3.32 -22.44
N GLU A 105 10.22 -4.43 -21.88
CA GLU A 105 9.55 -5.73 -21.97
C GLU A 105 8.18 -5.71 -21.27
N ILE A 106 8.08 -5.07 -20.09
CA ILE A 106 6.80 -4.90 -19.40
C ILE A 106 5.83 -4.11 -20.26
N ASN A 107 6.28 -3.00 -20.87
CA ASN A 107 5.47 -2.18 -21.75
C ASN A 107 4.96 -2.99 -22.94
N GLU A 108 5.79 -3.79 -23.60
CA GLU A 108 5.36 -4.67 -24.69
C GLU A 108 4.27 -5.67 -24.27
N ILE A 109 4.37 -6.22 -23.05
CA ILE A 109 3.39 -7.18 -22.51
C ILE A 109 2.03 -6.50 -22.26
N ILE A 110 2.03 -5.28 -21.74
CA ILE A 110 0.81 -4.60 -21.27
C ILE A 110 0.20 -3.68 -22.32
N ARG A 111 0.97 -3.24 -23.33
CA ARG A 111 0.51 -2.34 -24.39
C ARG A 111 -0.74 -2.82 -25.12
N PRO A 112 -0.92 -4.10 -25.48
CA PRO A 112 -2.16 -4.58 -26.10
C PRO A 112 -3.42 -4.37 -25.23
N TYR A 113 -3.25 -4.20 -23.92
CA TYR A 113 -4.32 -3.93 -22.97
C TYR A 113 -4.56 -2.43 -22.80
N LEU A 114 -3.50 -1.62 -22.78
CA LEU A 114 -3.62 -0.17 -22.62
C LEU A 114 -4.05 0.55 -23.91
N ASP A 115 -3.62 0.07 -25.07
CA ASP A 115 -3.92 0.65 -26.39
C ASP A 115 -5.24 0.10 -26.97
N ALA A 116 -5.95 -0.76 -26.23
CA ALA A 116 -7.22 -1.34 -26.68
C ALA A 116 -8.33 -0.30 -26.88
N ASP A 117 -8.23 0.84 -26.20
CA ASP A 117 -9.08 2.01 -26.35
C ASP A 117 -8.26 3.28 -26.03
N PRO A 118 -8.53 4.46 -26.64
CA PRO A 118 -7.78 5.68 -26.35
C PRO A 118 -8.01 6.20 -24.93
N GLU A 119 -9.26 6.22 -24.46
CA GLU A 119 -9.65 6.75 -23.15
C GLU A 119 -9.48 5.70 -22.06
N TRP A 120 -9.87 4.47 -22.36
CA TRP A 120 -9.92 3.34 -21.46
C TRP A 120 -8.92 2.26 -21.82
N GLY A 121 -8.75 1.28 -20.95
CA GLY A 121 -7.96 0.08 -21.22
C GLY A 121 -8.83 -1.17 -21.22
N ARG A 122 -8.18 -2.30 -21.49
CA ARG A 122 -8.71 -3.63 -21.22
C ARG A 122 -8.06 -4.17 -19.94
N VAL A 123 -8.86 -4.75 -19.05
CA VAL A 123 -8.35 -5.35 -17.81
C VAL A 123 -7.35 -6.46 -18.13
N TYR A 124 -6.15 -6.38 -17.55
CA TYR A 124 -5.08 -7.34 -17.71
C TYR A 124 -5.46 -8.69 -17.10
N ARG A 125 -5.39 -9.75 -17.92
CA ARG A 125 -5.81 -11.10 -17.52
C ARG A 125 -4.66 -11.99 -17.07
N GLY A 126 -3.43 -11.50 -17.15
CA GLY A 126 -2.23 -12.22 -16.74
C GLY A 126 -2.08 -12.39 -15.21
N ARG A 127 -0.89 -12.82 -14.83
CA ARG A 127 -0.45 -13.14 -13.47
C ARG A 127 0.83 -12.38 -13.13
N PRO A 128 1.17 -12.19 -11.84
CA PRO A 128 2.40 -11.49 -11.44
C PRO A 128 3.67 -11.99 -12.14
N LYS A 129 3.79 -13.32 -12.33
CA LYS A 129 4.92 -13.96 -13.04
C LYS A 129 5.15 -13.44 -14.46
N ASP A 130 4.12 -12.89 -15.11
CA ASP A 130 4.21 -12.40 -16.48
C ASP A 130 5.07 -11.14 -16.55
N LEU A 131 5.21 -10.37 -15.45
CA LEU A 131 6.08 -9.21 -15.35
C LEU A 131 7.47 -9.51 -14.76
N LEU A 132 7.72 -10.75 -14.32
CA LEU A 132 8.98 -11.15 -13.67
C LEU A 132 9.98 -11.78 -14.64
N ASP A 133 11.26 -11.53 -14.44
CA ASP A 133 12.36 -12.30 -15.02
C ASP A 133 12.49 -13.61 -14.21
N LEU A 134 12.04 -14.72 -14.81
CA LEU A 134 12.02 -16.02 -14.14
C LEU A 134 13.41 -16.58 -13.86
N LYS A 135 14.44 -16.15 -14.60
CA LYS A 135 15.82 -16.57 -14.36
C LYS A 135 16.34 -15.91 -13.09
N ARG A 136 16.16 -14.58 -12.96
CA ARG A 136 16.55 -13.83 -11.75
C ARG A 136 15.77 -14.29 -10.53
N LEU A 137 14.47 -14.55 -10.68
CA LEU A 137 13.65 -15.10 -9.59
C LEU A 137 14.19 -16.45 -9.09
N GLU A 138 14.60 -17.33 -10.01
CA GLU A 138 15.18 -18.62 -9.67
C GLU A 138 16.57 -18.49 -9.02
N GLU A 139 17.37 -17.49 -9.41
CA GLU A 139 18.64 -17.15 -8.77
C GLU A 139 18.43 -16.70 -7.32
N ILE A 140 17.50 -15.77 -7.06
CA ILE A 140 17.13 -15.36 -5.69
C ILE A 140 16.60 -16.55 -4.89
N ARG A 141 15.77 -17.41 -5.50
CA ARG A 141 15.25 -18.60 -4.82
C ARG A 141 16.36 -19.55 -4.39
N LYS A 142 17.32 -19.85 -5.28
CA LYS A 142 18.48 -20.70 -4.97
C LYS A 142 19.35 -20.08 -3.87
N TYR A 143 19.54 -18.76 -3.91
CA TYR A 143 20.23 -18.02 -2.89
C TYR A 143 19.54 -18.15 -1.52
N CYS A 144 18.24 -17.89 -1.44
CA CYS A 144 17.45 -18.07 -0.22
C CYS A 144 17.56 -19.50 0.34
N VAL A 145 17.51 -20.52 -0.53
CA VAL A 145 17.68 -21.93 -0.12
C VAL A 145 19.08 -22.20 0.42
N SER A 146 20.14 -21.59 -0.13
CA SER A 146 21.50 -21.77 0.38
C SER A 146 21.66 -21.13 1.76
N ILE A 147 21.07 -19.95 1.99
CA ILE A 147 21.02 -19.29 3.30
C ILE A 147 20.35 -20.17 4.35
N LYS A 148 19.22 -20.80 4.01
CA LYS A 148 18.50 -21.73 4.90
C LYS A 148 19.28 -23.01 5.23
N ARG A 149 20.14 -23.47 4.32
CA ARG A 149 20.98 -24.66 4.51
C ARG A 149 22.27 -24.37 5.26
N GLY A 150 22.75 -23.12 5.22
CA GLY A 150 23.94 -22.69 5.92
C GLY A 150 23.76 -22.81 7.44
N LYS A 151 24.48 -23.75 8.06
CA LYS A 151 24.55 -23.84 9.52
C LYS A 151 25.48 -22.74 10.05
N HIS A 152 25.08 -22.05 11.12
CA HIS A 152 25.91 -21.08 11.87
C HIS A 152 26.33 -19.80 11.13
N SER A 153 25.59 -19.35 10.10
CA SER A 153 25.91 -18.08 9.43
C SER A 153 25.37 -16.83 10.16
N SER A 154 24.40 -17.02 11.07
CA SER A 154 23.57 -15.96 11.69
C SER A 154 23.13 -14.89 10.68
N LYS A 155 23.02 -15.25 9.40
CA LYS A 155 22.78 -14.28 8.32
C LYS A 155 21.29 -14.00 8.21
N VAL A 156 20.93 -12.72 8.29
CA VAL A 156 19.58 -12.23 8.01
C VAL A 156 19.56 -11.68 6.59
N VAL A 157 18.57 -12.08 5.79
CA VAL A 157 18.32 -11.48 4.49
C VAL A 157 16.91 -10.91 4.49
N VAL A 158 16.81 -9.61 4.23
CA VAL A 158 15.56 -8.88 4.07
C VAL A 158 15.35 -8.67 2.57
N ILE A 159 14.25 -9.17 2.03
CA ILE A 159 13.87 -8.97 0.63
C ILE A 159 12.65 -8.05 0.59
N TYR A 160 12.77 -6.90 -0.06
CA TYR A 160 11.74 -5.87 -0.01
C TYR A 160 11.27 -5.44 -1.40
N GLY A 161 10.04 -4.92 -1.46
CA GLY A 161 9.40 -4.44 -2.70
C GLY A 161 8.20 -5.27 -3.11
N ALA A 162 7.39 -4.71 -4.01
CA ALA A 162 6.17 -5.36 -4.49
C ALA A 162 6.50 -6.73 -5.12
N PHE A 163 5.73 -7.76 -4.74
CA PHE A 163 5.91 -9.15 -5.15
C PHE A 163 7.12 -9.88 -4.54
N SER A 164 7.80 -9.32 -3.54
CA SER A 164 8.90 -10.01 -2.85
C SER A 164 8.49 -11.37 -2.26
N ALA A 165 7.23 -11.53 -1.82
CA ALA A 165 6.70 -12.77 -1.26
C ALA A 165 5.85 -13.60 -2.26
N VAL A 166 6.20 -13.60 -3.55
CA VAL A 166 5.57 -14.46 -4.57
C VAL A 166 5.63 -15.96 -4.21
N PRO A 167 4.71 -16.80 -4.74
CA PRO A 167 4.64 -18.22 -4.38
C PRO A 167 5.95 -19.02 -4.42
N PRO A 168 6.88 -18.81 -5.38
CA PRO A 168 8.16 -19.50 -5.40
C PRO A 168 9.09 -19.18 -4.21
N LEU A 169 8.93 -18.01 -3.58
CA LEU A 169 9.73 -17.55 -2.44
C LEU A 169 8.98 -17.65 -1.11
N ARG A 170 7.65 -17.51 -1.11
CA ARG A 170 6.82 -17.36 0.10
C ARG A 170 7.16 -18.36 1.23
N ARG A 171 7.34 -19.63 0.89
CA ARG A 171 7.62 -20.70 1.87
C ARG A 171 9.02 -20.65 2.48
N LEU A 172 9.91 -19.82 1.94
CA LEU A 172 11.28 -19.67 2.43
C LEU A 172 11.38 -18.63 3.53
N TYR A 173 10.44 -17.69 3.60
CA TYR A 173 10.46 -16.63 4.63
C TYR A 173 10.09 -17.17 6.01
N ASP A 174 10.77 -16.65 7.03
CA ASP A 174 10.47 -16.82 8.44
C ASP A 174 9.43 -15.83 8.94
N SER A 175 9.40 -14.64 8.32
CA SER A 175 8.44 -13.58 8.63
C SER A 175 8.12 -12.78 7.38
N ILE A 176 6.86 -12.40 7.22
CA ILE A 176 6.35 -11.63 6.08
C ILE A 176 5.60 -10.40 6.59
N PHE A 177 6.10 -9.22 6.22
CA PHE A 177 5.46 -7.93 6.40
C PHE A 177 4.79 -7.53 5.07
N TYR A 178 3.58 -6.99 5.15
CA TYR A 178 2.89 -6.41 4.00
C TYR A 178 2.62 -4.93 4.23
N VAL A 179 3.27 -4.09 3.42
CA VAL A 179 3.10 -2.63 3.46
C VAL A 179 2.02 -2.22 2.47
N ASP A 180 1.02 -1.50 2.97
CA ASP A 180 -0.18 -1.19 2.23
C ASP A 180 -0.55 0.29 2.32
N ILE A 181 -1.27 0.76 1.30
CA ILE A 181 -1.62 2.17 1.11
C ILE A 181 -3.05 2.25 0.56
N THR A 182 -3.80 3.29 0.93
CA THR A 182 -5.10 3.56 0.32
C THR A 182 -4.93 4.13 -1.08
N ILE A 183 -5.89 3.85 -1.98
CA ILE A 183 -5.84 4.41 -3.33
C ILE A 183 -5.92 5.93 -3.30
N GLU A 184 -6.69 6.51 -2.37
CA GLU A 184 -6.68 7.95 -2.13
C GLU A 184 -5.29 8.48 -1.79
N GLU A 185 -4.59 7.85 -0.85
CA GLU A 185 -3.24 8.26 -0.43
C GLU A 185 -2.23 8.10 -1.56
N LEU A 186 -2.32 7.02 -2.34
CA LEU A 186 -1.52 6.83 -3.56
C LEU A 186 -1.74 7.97 -4.56
N PHE A 187 -2.99 8.34 -4.85
CA PHE A 187 -3.30 9.44 -5.77
C PHE A 187 -2.94 10.81 -5.20
N ARG A 188 -3.05 11.01 -3.89
CA ARG A 188 -2.57 12.22 -3.22
C ARG A 188 -1.07 12.39 -3.41
N ARG A 189 -0.27 11.36 -3.14
CA ARG A 189 1.18 11.36 -3.39
C ARG A 189 1.52 11.59 -4.85
N LEU A 190 0.81 10.94 -5.77
CA LEU A 190 1.01 11.13 -7.21
C LEU A 190 0.78 12.60 -7.60
N ARG A 191 -0.28 13.24 -7.10
CA ARG A 191 -0.58 14.67 -7.38
C ARG A 191 0.45 15.61 -6.76
N GLU A 192 0.86 15.38 -5.52
CA GLU A 192 1.75 16.30 -4.80
C GLU A 192 3.21 16.18 -5.21
N THR A 193 3.68 14.94 -5.46
CA THR A 193 5.12 14.69 -5.66
C THR A 193 5.47 14.35 -7.10
N GLY A 194 4.52 13.81 -7.88
CA GLY A 194 4.78 13.22 -9.19
C GLY A 194 5.69 11.98 -9.15
N LYS A 195 6.05 11.47 -7.97
CA LYS A 195 7.05 10.41 -7.75
C LYS A 195 6.42 9.11 -7.24
N VAL A 196 5.38 8.67 -7.93
CA VAL A 196 4.83 7.32 -7.76
C VAL A 196 5.17 6.51 -9.00
N TYR A 197 5.64 5.29 -8.80
CA TYR A 197 6.16 4.44 -9.86
C TYR A 197 5.32 3.18 -10.04
N ALA A 198 5.24 2.72 -11.28
CA ALA A 198 4.51 1.55 -11.68
C ALA A 198 5.23 0.25 -11.27
N LEU A 199 4.51 -0.87 -11.30
CA LEU A 199 5.09 -2.19 -11.03
C LEU A 199 6.31 -2.47 -11.93
N GLY A 200 7.38 -2.98 -11.33
CA GLY A 200 8.63 -3.27 -12.03
C GLY A 200 9.50 -2.06 -12.34
N SER A 201 9.10 -0.86 -11.91
CA SER A 201 9.99 0.30 -11.93
C SER A 201 11.21 0.07 -11.05
N ARG A 202 12.38 0.50 -11.53
CA ARG A 202 13.66 0.44 -10.83
C ARG A 202 14.29 1.80 -10.72
N ARG A 203 15.36 1.90 -9.93
CA ARG A 203 16.16 3.14 -9.82
C ARG A 203 16.83 3.51 -11.15
N ASP A 204 17.30 2.52 -11.89
CA ASP A 204 17.98 2.66 -13.19
C ASP A 204 17.03 2.56 -14.40
N ASP A 205 15.80 2.12 -14.18
CA ASP A 205 14.76 1.94 -15.21
C ASP A 205 13.40 2.38 -14.64
N ALA A 206 13.28 3.68 -14.40
CA ALA A 206 12.13 4.26 -13.71
C ALA A 206 10.92 4.35 -14.64
N SER A 207 9.77 3.83 -14.17
CA SER A 207 8.51 3.87 -14.89
C SER A 207 7.48 4.62 -14.04
N PRO A 208 7.20 5.91 -14.32
CA PRO A 208 6.18 6.67 -13.60
C PRO A 208 4.82 6.00 -13.68
N LEU A 209 4.04 6.10 -12.60
CA LEU A 209 2.72 5.52 -12.54
C LEU A 209 1.71 6.34 -13.35
N ASP A 210 1.24 5.75 -14.43
CA ASP A 210 0.09 6.23 -15.18
C ASP A 210 -1.23 5.69 -14.58
N PRO A 211 -2.26 6.52 -14.32
CA PRO A 211 -3.52 6.07 -13.74
C PRO A 211 -4.25 5.01 -14.56
N LYS A 212 -4.20 5.09 -15.89
CA LYS A 212 -4.81 4.09 -16.78
C LYS A 212 -4.08 2.76 -16.62
N ARG A 213 -2.75 2.75 -16.61
CA ARG A 213 -1.95 1.56 -16.29
C ARG A 213 -2.28 1.00 -14.90
N LEU A 214 -2.41 1.85 -13.88
CA LEU A 214 -2.75 1.40 -12.53
C LEU A 214 -4.03 0.57 -12.54
N PHE A 215 -5.14 1.12 -13.04
CA PHE A 215 -6.44 0.45 -12.94
C PHE A 215 -6.59 -0.76 -13.85
N TYR A 216 -5.99 -0.73 -15.05
CA TYR A 216 -6.14 -1.82 -16.01
C TYR A 216 -5.09 -2.92 -15.85
N VAL A 217 -3.95 -2.67 -15.21
CA VAL A 217 -2.83 -3.61 -15.11
C VAL A 217 -2.35 -3.78 -13.68
N ASP A 218 -1.74 -2.74 -13.10
CA ASP A 218 -0.93 -2.90 -11.88
C ASP A 218 -1.81 -3.25 -10.67
N TYR A 219 -2.91 -2.54 -10.46
CA TYR A 219 -3.89 -2.80 -9.39
C TYR A 219 -4.45 -4.22 -9.50
N VAL A 220 -4.72 -4.70 -10.72
CA VAL A 220 -5.27 -6.04 -10.96
C VAL A 220 -4.30 -7.11 -10.48
N LEU A 221 -3.00 -6.92 -10.75
CA LEU A 221 -1.95 -7.85 -10.32
C LEU A 221 -1.68 -7.75 -8.82
N LEU A 222 -1.57 -6.52 -8.29
CA LEU A 222 -1.37 -6.25 -6.87
C LEU A 222 -2.51 -6.80 -6.03
N ARG A 223 -3.76 -6.59 -6.43
CA ARG A 223 -4.93 -7.11 -5.72
C ARG A 223 -4.95 -8.64 -5.71
N LYS A 224 -4.68 -9.29 -6.85
CA LYS A 224 -4.55 -10.75 -6.93
C LYS A 224 -3.47 -11.27 -5.98
N HIS A 225 -2.32 -10.60 -5.95
CA HIS A 225 -1.21 -10.97 -5.09
C HIS A 225 -1.51 -10.73 -3.60
N LYS A 226 -2.07 -9.56 -3.23
CA LYS A 226 -2.51 -9.24 -1.88
C LYS A 226 -3.50 -10.27 -1.35
N LYS A 227 -4.51 -10.64 -2.14
CA LYS A 227 -5.51 -11.66 -1.78
C LYS A 227 -4.89 -13.04 -1.53
N TYR A 228 -3.82 -13.37 -2.26
CA TYR A 228 -3.03 -14.57 -2.00
C TYR A 228 -2.20 -14.43 -0.72
N LEU A 229 -1.47 -13.32 -0.59
CA LEU A 229 -0.44 -13.15 0.41
C LEU A 229 -0.98 -12.90 1.82
N ILE A 230 -2.13 -12.21 1.95
CA ILE A 230 -2.72 -11.79 3.23
C ILE A 230 -2.92 -12.95 4.22
N LYS A 231 -3.03 -14.19 3.73
CA LYS A 231 -3.19 -15.41 4.54
C LYS A 231 -1.90 -15.92 5.17
N TYR A 232 -0.77 -15.32 4.80
CA TYR A 232 0.57 -15.80 5.14
C TYR A 232 1.44 -14.71 5.77
N ILE A 233 0.90 -13.51 5.95
CA ILE A 233 1.63 -12.41 6.58
C ILE A 233 1.64 -12.59 8.09
N ASP A 234 2.68 -12.07 8.71
CA ASP A 234 2.79 -11.94 10.16
C ASP A 234 2.41 -10.52 10.59
N TRP A 235 2.71 -9.54 9.73
CA TRP A 235 2.50 -8.13 10.02
C TRP A 235 1.91 -7.38 8.83
N TYR A 236 0.98 -6.48 9.13
CA TYR A 236 0.35 -5.57 8.19
C TYR A 236 0.71 -4.13 8.54
N ILE A 237 1.42 -3.45 7.65
CA ILE A 237 1.84 -2.06 7.82
C ILE A 237 0.94 -1.17 6.97
N ILE A 238 0.27 -0.23 7.61
CA ILE A 238 -0.51 0.83 6.99
C ILE A 238 0.40 2.04 6.83
N ASP A 239 0.75 2.33 5.58
CA ASP A 239 1.46 3.53 5.18
C ASP A 239 0.46 4.66 4.89
N GLY A 240 0.05 5.36 5.95
CA GLY A 240 -0.93 6.45 5.89
C GLY A 240 -0.33 7.80 5.49
N GLU A 241 -1.16 8.84 5.52
CA GLU A 241 -0.77 10.20 5.12
C GLU A 241 0.37 10.77 5.97
N GLN A 242 0.20 10.77 7.30
CA GLN A 242 1.15 11.39 8.24
C GLN A 242 1.78 10.40 9.23
N GLN A 243 1.30 9.16 9.25
CA GLN A 243 1.70 8.17 10.23
C GLN A 243 1.80 6.78 9.62
N TYR A 244 2.65 5.97 10.23
CA TYR A 244 2.68 4.52 10.00
C TYR A 244 1.96 3.83 11.15
N MET A 245 1.19 2.80 10.81
CA MET A 245 0.63 1.88 11.80
C MET A 245 1.00 0.46 11.41
N MET A 246 1.28 -0.40 12.37
CA MET A 246 1.53 -1.80 12.13
C MET A 246 0.66 -2.63 13.07
N ILE A 247 0.00 -3.65 12.50
CA ILE A 247 -0.77 -4.61 13.27
C ILE A 247 -0.34 -6.05 12.97
N SER A 248 -0.46 -6.92 13.97
CA SER A 248 -0.25 -8.36 13.78
C SER A 248 -1.31 -8.94 12.83
N SER A 249 -0.98 -10.04 12.16
CA SER A 249 -1.96 -10.76 11.34
C SER A 249 -3.12 -11.33 12.15
N SER A 250 -2.87 -11.68 13.42
CA SER A 250 -3.91 -12.06 14.40
C SER A 250 -4.90 -10.91 14.61
N LEU A 251 -4.43 -9.70 14.92
CA LEU A 251 -5.29 -8.54 15.10
C LEU A 251 -6.02 -8.15 13.82
N LEU A 252 -5.34 -8.19 12.66
CA LEU A 252 -5.98 -7.97 11.36
C LEU A 252 -7.13 -8.97 11.13
N ASN A 253 -6.95 -10.25 11.45
CA ASN A 253 -8.01 -11.25 11.31
C ASN A 253 -9.18 -10.99 12.26
N LYS A 254 -8.92 -10.59 13.51
CA LYS A 254 -9.96 -10.19 14.47
C LYS A 254 -10.77 -9.01 13.93
N ILE A 255 -10.09 -7.97 13.43
CA ILE A 255 -10.70 -6.79 12.79
C ILE A 255 -11.59 -7.20 11.60
N CYS A 256 -11.05 -8.01 10.67
CA CYS A 256 -11.80 -8.46 9.50
C CYS A 256 -13.01 -9.32 9.88
N SER A 257 -12.90 -10.16 10.92
CA SER A 257 -14.03 -10.98 11.40
C SER A 257 -15.14 -10.10 11.98
N ASP A 258 -14.81 -9.15 12.85
CA ASP A 258 -15.78 -8.25 13.47
C ASP A 258 -16.49 -7.38 12.41
N LEU A 259 -15.73 -6.88 11.43
CA LEU A 259 -16.30 -6.17 10.28
C LEU A 259 -17.25 -7.04 9.45
N ALA A 260 -16.90 -8.30 9.19
CA ALA A 260 -17.73 -9.21 8.38
C ALA A 260 -19.05 -9.61 9.07
N ASP A 261 -19.09 -9.55 10.41
CA ASP A 261 -20.26 -9.90 11.22
C ASP A 261 -21.27 -8.74 11.38
N GLY A 262 -20.96 -7.55 10.85
CA GLY A 262 -21.77 -6.34 11.02
C GLY A 262 -21.94 -5.49 9.75
N PRO A 263 -22.77 -4.44 9.82
CA PRO A 263 -22.82 -3.44 8.75
C PRO A 263 -21.50 -2.66 8.73
N ILE A 264 -20.82 -2.66 7.58
CA ILE A 264 -19.60 -1.88 7.36
C ILE A 264 -19.98 -0.58 6.66
N ARG A 265 -19.45 0.55 7.17
CA ARG A 265 -19.47 1.82 6.45
C ARG A 265 -18.07 2.17 5.96
N PRO A 266 -17.78 2.04 4.65
CA PRO A 266 -16.55 2.55 4.08
C PRO A 266 -16.42 4.06 4.26
N LYS A 267 -15.20 4.56 4.14
CA LYS A 267 -14.92 5.99 4.20
C LYS A 267 -15.50 6.71 2.97
N PRO A 268 -16.41 7.68 3.15
CA PRO A 268 -16.94 8.45 2.04
C PRO A 268 -15.89 9.37 1.44
N PHE A 269 -15.94 9.54 0.12
CA PHE A 269 -15.19 10.59 -0.58
C PHE A 269 -16.12 11.63 -1.16
N TYR A 270 -15.73 12.90 -0.99
CA TYR A 270 -16.41 14.05 -1.56
C TYR A 270 -15.61 14.57 -2.75
N ILE A 271 -16.28 14.70 -3.90
CA ILE A 271 -15.63 15.12 -5.14
C ILE A 271 -16.19 16.49 -5.56
N PRO A 272 -15.33 17.51 -5.65
CA PRO A 272 -15.69 18.79 -6.23
C PRO A 272 -16.11 18.66 -7.69
N GLY A 273 -17.07 19.48 -8.12
CA GLY A 273 -17.43 19.55 -9.53
C GLY A 273 -18.53 20.54 -9.84
N VAL A 274 -18.67 20.87 -11.11
CA VAL A 274 -19.59 21.91 -11.62
C VAL A 274 -21.07 21.56 -11.45
N TRP A 275 -21.39 20.29 -11.24
CA TRP A 275 -22.75 19.79 -11.06
C TRP A 275 -23.20 19.75 -9.59
N GLY A 276 -22.32 20.19 -8.68
CA GLY A 276 -22.56 20.17 -7.24
C GLY A 276 -23.27 21.41 -6.71
N GLY A 277 -23.93 21.26 -5.56
CA GLY A 277 -24.68 22.34 -4.92
C GLY A 277 -24.25 22.63 -3.48
N GLU A 278 -24.96 23.57 -2.85
CA GLU A 278 -24.80 23.90 -1.42
C GLU A 278 -25.45 22.84 -0.50
N TRP A 279 -26.33 21.98 -1.02
CA TRP A 279 -27.12 21.04 -0.20
C TRP A 279 -26.26 20.07 0.62
N LEU A 280 -25.28 19.41 0.01
CA LEU A 280 -24.33 18.54 0.74
C LEU A 280 -23.54 19.32 1.80
N LYS A 281 -23.16 20.57 1.51
CA LYS A 281 -22.45 21.45 2.46
C LYS A 281 -23.36 21.96 3.57
N ALA A 282 -24.67 21.99 3.38
CA ALA A 282 -25.65 22.29 4.42
C ALA A 282 -25.85 21.08 5.35
N LEU A 283 -25.91 19.86 4.79
CA LEU A 283 -25.99 18.62 5.56
C LEU A 283 -24.68 18.31 6.31
N LYS A 284 -23.54 18.65 5.72
CA LYS A 284 -22.21 18.38 6.25
C LYS A 284 -21.36 19.66 6.29
N PRO A 285 -21.56 20.54 7.29
CA PRO A 285 -20.90 21.84 7.36
C PRO A 285 -19.37 21.77 7.34
N LYS A 286 -18.77 20.71 7.90
CA LYS A 286 -17.32 20.46 7.87
C LYS A 286 -16.72 20.46 6.46
N LEU A 287 -17.51 20.17 5.41
CA LEU A 287 -17.06 20.28 4.03
C LEU A 287 -16.54 21.69 3.70
N LYS A 288 -17.15 22.74 4.28
CA LYS A 288 -16.74 24.13 4.06
C LYS A 288 -15.35 24.44 4.61
N GLU A 289 -14.88 23.65 5.57
CA GLU A 289 -13.57 23.81 6.23
C GLU A 289 -12.47 23.05 5.49
N ILE A 290 -12.78 21.86 4.94
CA ILE A 290 -11.77 20.99 4.31
C ILE A 290 -11.58 21.25 2.82
N LEU A 291 -12.57 21.85 2.15
CA LEU A 291 -12.44 22.23 0.73
C LEU A 291 -11.42 23.35 0.56
N LEU A 292 -10.77 23.40 -0.61
CA LEU A 292 -9.84 24.49 -0.98
C LEU A 292 -10.48 25.89 -0.86
N SER A 293 -11.81 25.95 -1.00
CA SER A 293 -12.60 27.14 -0.71
C SER A 293 -14.03 26.72 -0.38
N PRO A 294 -14.72 27.39 0.56
CA PRO A 294 -16.11 27.11 0.89
C PRO A 294 -17.07 27.33 -0.30
N LYS A 295 -16.63 28.07 -1.32
CA LYS A 295 -17.39 28.32 -2.56
C LYS A 295 -17.35 27.15 -3.54
N VAL A 296 -16.44 26.19 -3.35
CA VAL A 296 -16.33 25.04 -4.24
C VAL A 296 -17.62 24.20 -4.15
N PRO A 297 -18.30 23.94 -5.27
CA PRO A 297 -19.42 23.01 -5.31
C PRO A 297 -18.93 21.57 -5.14
N VAL A 298 -19.68 20.77 -4.37
CA VAL A 298 -19.43 19.33 -4.19
C VAL A 298 -20.46 18.57 -5.00
N SER A 299 -20.00 17.84 -6.02
CA SER A 299 -20.89 17.11 -6.95
C SER A 299 -21.28 15.74 -6.44
N TRP A 300 -20.37 15.06 -5.72
CA TRP A 300 -20.58 13.66 -5.34
C TRP A 300 -20.14 13.41 -3.91
N GLU A 301 -20.94 12.62 -3.20
CA GLU A 301 -20.54 11.81 -2.06
C GLU A 301 -20.53 10.35 -2.56
N ILE A 302 -19.39 9.67 -2.43
CA ILE A 302 -19.23 8.28 -2.85
C ILE A 302 -19.02 7.40 -1.62
N ASP A 303 -20.01 6.55 -1.35
CA ASP A 303 -20.01 5.62 -0.20
C ASP A 303 -19.63 4.18 -0.54
N MET A 304 -19.66 3.74 -1.81
CA MET A 304 -19.13 2.42 -2.18
C MET A 304 -18.51 2.35 -3.59
N VAL A 305 -17.18 2.27 -3.65
CA VAL A 305 -16.41 1.85 -4.84
C VAL A 305 -15.25 0.99 -4.34
N ASP A 306 -15.41 -0.33 -4.46
CA ASP A 306 -14.54 -1.35 -3.85
C ASP A 306 -13.04 -1.13 -4.13
N ILE A 307 -12.71 -0.71 -5.34
CA ILE A 307 -11.32 -0.48 -5.76
C ILE A 307 -10.70 0.74 -5.08
N LEU A 308 -11.49 1.79 -4.79
CA LEU A 308 -10.99 3.11 -4.37
C LEU A 308 -11.03 3.32 -2.88
N GLN A 309 -12.00 2.70 -2.20
CA GLN A 309 -12.30 3.04 -0.82
C GLN A 309 -11.44 2.35 0.21
N SER A 310 -11.33 3.02 1.34
CA SER A 310 -10.78 2.50 2.58
C SER A 310 -11.88 2.37 3.63
N VAL A 311 -11.60 1.59 4.67
CA VAL A 311 -12.42 1.49 5.89
C VAL A 311 -11.60 2.05 7.03
N ARG A 312 -12.26 2.87 7.85
CA ARG A 312 -11.72 3.34 9.13
C ARG A 312 -12.29 2.48 10.24
N VAL A 313 -11.43 1.93 11.08
CA VAL A 313 -11.82 1.18 12.27
C VAL A 313 -11.18 1.78 13.51
N SER A 314 -11.87 1.69 14.63
CA SER A 314 -11.35 2.05 15.95
C SER A 314 -11.01 0.78 16.72
N VAL A 315 -9.76 0.66 17.15
CA VAL A 315 -9.26 -0.40 18.03
C VAL A 315 -8.59 0.27 19.21
N ASP A 316 -9.13 0.10 20.41
CA ASP A 316 -8.63 0.72 21.65
C ASP A 316 -8.39 2.24 21.52
N GLY A 317 -9.27 2.93 20.79
CA GLY A 317 -9.19 4.38 20.54
C GLY A 317 -8.17 4.79 19.47
N VAL A 318 -7.46 3.83 18.86
CA VAL A 318 -6.58 4.07 17.70
C VAL A 318 -7.38 3.86 16.41
N ILE A 319 -7.36 4.86 15.54
CA ILE A 319 -8.03 4.79 14.24
C ILE A 319 -7.07 4.20 13.21
N LEU A 320 -7.40 3.01 12.70
CA LEU A 320 -6.71 2.37 11.58
C LEU A 320 -7.49 2.68 10.30
N GLU A 321 -6.80 3.10 9.24
CA GLU A 321 -7.40 3.27 7.92
C GLU A 321 -6.73 2.33 6.92
N MET A 322 -7.48 1.35 6.43
CA MET A 322 -6.98 0.33 5.50
C MET A 322 -7.83 0.28 4.24
N PRO A 323 -7.26 -0.06 3.06
CA PRO A 323 -8.05 -0.29 1.85
C PRO A 323 -9.14 -1.32 2.09
N PHE A 324 -10.26 -1.19 1.39
CA PHE A 324 -11.35 -2.13 1.51
C PHE A 324 -10.94 -3.51 0.97
N LEU A 325 -10.83 -4.49 1.87
CA LEU A 325 -10.32 -5.83 1.57
C LEU A 325 -11.47 -6.74 1.09
N THR A 326 -11.68 -6.89 -0.22
CA THR A 326 -12.70 -7.77 -0.84
C THR A 326 -12.11 -8.88 -1.74
#